data_AF-A0A2I2KW05-F1
#
_entry.id   AF-A0A2I2KW05-F1
#
_cell.length_a   1.000
_cell.length_b   1.000
_cell.length_c   1.000
_cell.angle_alpha   90.00
_cell.angle_beta   90.00
_cell.angle_gamma   90.00
#
_symmetry.space_group_name_H-M   'P 1'
#
loop_
_entity.id
_entity.type
_entity.pdbx_description
1 polymer ?
#
loop_
_entity_poly.entity_id
_entity_poly.type
_entity_poly.pdbx_seq_one_letter_code
_entity_poly.pdbx_strand_id
1 'polypeptide(L)'
;MDASGRNWLPRGVSPRAVALDYLEELTRRLHALALERDQAVADAVAAGADWVQIGQAAGLTRQGARQRWNRRLPDPRLVAHDDCLPPDPVDAPVDLTPSGPSPLAEIPDPMLSALLFTWQVFHEQPPEEE
;
A
#
# COMPACT_ATOMS: atom_id res chain seq x y z
N MET A 1 -23.32 -11.51 51.55
CA MET A 1 -22.10 -12.00 50.85
C MET A 1 -22.45 -11.97 49.38
N ASP A 2 -22.28 -10.80 48.75
CA ASP A 2 -22.86 -10.56 47.42
C ASP A 2 -21.81 -10.74 46.33
N ALA A 3 -22.00 -11.81 45.57
CA ALA A 3 -21.29 -12.09 44.33
C ALA A 3 -21.76 -11.12 43.23
N SER A 4 -21.31 -9.87 43.28
CA SER A 4 -21.46 -8.93 42.17
C SER A 4 -20.17 -8.90 41.36
N GLY A 5 -20.01 -9.92 40.51
CA GLY A 5 -19.08 -9.89 39.39
C GLY A 5 -19.50 -8.74 38.48
N ARG A 6 -18.86 -7.57 38.67
CA ARG A 6 -19.04 -6.39 37.83
C ARG A 6 -18.64 -6.74 36.39
N ASN A 7 -19.64 -7.06 35.57
CA ASN A 7 -19.50 -7.06 34.13
C ASN A 7 -19.30 -5.61 33.69
N TRP A 8 -18.05 -5.25 33.37
CA TRP A 8 -17.60 -3.90 33.05
C TRP A 8 -17.80 -3.54 31.57
N LEU A 9 -18.38 -4.45 30.79
CA LEU A 9 -18.83 -4.17 29.43
C LEU A 9 -20.26 -3.62 29.47
N PRO A 10 -20.59 -2.54 28.73
CA PRO A 10 -21.96 -2.06 28.63
C PRO A 10 -22.87 -3.20 28.19
N ARG A 11 -23.95 -3.47 28.94
CA ARG A 11 -24.89 -4.55 28.60
C ARG A 11 -25.45 -4.29 27.21
N GLY A 12 -25.18 -5.19 26.26
CA GLY A 12 -25.84 -5.20 24.94
C GLY A 12 -24.93 -5.11 23.72
N VAL A 13 -23.63 -4.85 23.86
CA VAL A 13 -22.72 -4.83 22.70
C VAL A 13 -21.98 -6.16 22.60
N SER A 14 -22.26 -6.93 21.53
CA SER A 14 -21.56 -8.19 21.29
C SER A 14 -20.10 -7.91 20.86
N PRO A 15 -19.11 -8.72 21.27
CA PRO A 15 -17.73 -8.60 20.79
C PRO A 15 -17.63 -8.61 19.26
N ARG A 16 -18.52 -9.36 18.61
CA ARG A 16 -18.67 -9.40 17.15
C ARG A 16 -19.03 -8.03 16.57
N ALA A 17 -19.99 -7.32 17.18
CA ALA A 17 -20.39 -5.98 16.72
C ALA A 17 -19.21 -5.00 16.78
N VAL A 18 -18.48 -4.99 17.90
CA VAL A 18 -17.27 -4.15 18.05
C VAL A 18 -16.22 -4.46 16.98
N ALA A 19 -15.98 -5.75 16.70
CA ALA A 19 -14.99 -6.15 15.69
C ALA A 19 -15.39 -5.73 14.27
N LEU A 20 -16.69 -5.81 13.94
CA LEU A 20 -17.20 -5.37 12.64
C LEU A 20 -17.15 -3.85 12.48
N ASP A 21 -17.54 -3.09 13.51
CA ASP A 21 -17.42 -1.63 13.51
C ASP A 21 -15.96 -1.18 13.31
N TYR A 22 -15.03 -1.89 13.95
CA TYR A 22 -13.59 -1.62 13.78
C TYR A 22 -13.10 -1.93 12.36
N LEU A 23 -13.55 -3.04 11.76
CA LEU A 23 -13.22 -3.39 10.37
C LEU A 23 -13.79 -2.35 9.39
N GLU A 24 -15.01 -1.86 9.61
CA GLU A 24 -15.63 -0.83 8.80
C GLU A 24 -14.81 0.47 8.85
N GLU A 25 -14.42 0.90 10.05
CA GLU A 25 -13.61 2.09 10.24
C GLU A 25 -12.22 1.97 9.59
N LEU A 26 -11.55 0.82 9.73
CA LEU A 26 -10.28 0.57 9.06
C LEU A 26 -10.45 0.58 7.53
N THR A 27 -11.50 -0.03 7.03
CA THR A 27 -11.81 -0.06 5.59
C THR A 27 -12.01 1.35 5.05
N ARG A 28 -12.74 2.20 5.78
CA ARG A 28 -12.96 3.61 5.44
C ARG A 28 -11.65 4.40 5.39
N ARG A 29 -10.78 4.21 6.39
CA ARG A 29 -9.46 4.86 6.43
C ARG A 29 -8.55 4.41 5.29
N LEU A 30 -8.50 3.10 5.02
CA LEU A 30 -7.73 2.55 3.90
C LEU A 30 -8.23 3.10 2.56
N HIS A 31 -9.55 3.27 2.40
CA HIS A 31 -10.12 3.87 1.21
C HIS A 31 -9.70 5.33 1.05
N ALA A 32 -9.78 6.14 2.11
CA ALA A 32 -9.33 7.53 2.08
C ALA A 32 -7.85 7.65 1.71
N LEU A 33 -6.97 6.87 2.35
CA LEU A 33 -5.54 6.84 2.03
C LEU A 33 -5.27 6.35 0.60
N ALA A 34 -6.07 5.41 0.09
CA ALA A 34 -5.94 4.96 -1.28
C ALA A 34 -6.26 6.09 -2.28
N LEU A 35 -7.28 6.91 -2.00
CA LEU A 35 -7.63 8.09 -2.80
C LEU A 35 -6.53 9.16 -2.73
N GLU A 36 -6.03 9.47 -1.53
CA GLU A 36 -4.93 10.43 -1.35
C GLU A 36 -3.67 9.99 -2.11
N ARG A 37 -3.32 8.70 -2.05
CA ARG A 37 -2.20 8.17 -2.83
C ARG A 37 -2.44 8.28 -4.34
N ASP A 38 -3.66 7.99 -4.79
CA ASP A 38 -3.97 8.09 -6.22
C ASP A 38 -3.89 9.55 -6.70
N GLN A 39 -4.27 10.52 -5.87
CA GLN A 39 -4.06 11.95 -6.14
C GLN A 39 -2.56 12.32 -6.16
N ALA A 40 -1.78 11.87 -5.18
CA ALA A 40 -0.34 12.14 -5.15
C ALA A 40 0.39 11.59 -6.38
N VAL A 41 -0.06 10.44 -6.91
CA VAL A 41 0.44 9.90 -8.18
C VAL A 41 0.05 10.79 -9.36
N ALA A 42 -1.18 11.32 -9.39
CA ALA A 42 -1.60 12.27 -10.42
C ALA A 42 -0.74 13.54 -10.41
N ASP A 43 -0.50 14.10 -9.23
CA ASP A 43 0.33 15.30 -9.04
C ASP A 43 1.79 15.05 -9.47
N ALA A 44 2.35 13.88 -9.12
CA ALA A 44 3.70 13.50 -9.54
C ALA A 44 3.81 13.37 -11.07
N VAL A 45 2.82 12.76 -11.73
CA VAL A 45 2.78 12.66 -13.19
C VAL A 45 2.65 14.04 -13.83
N ALA A 46 1.80 14.92 -13.28
CA ALA A 46 1.66 16.30 -13.74
C ALA A 46 2.97 17.10 -13.59
N ALA A 47 3.75 16.83 -12.54
CA ALA A 47 5.09 17.37 -12.33
C ALA A 47 6.18 16.70 -13.19
N GLY A 48 5.83 15.75 -14.06
CA GLY A 48 6.75 15.09 -15.00
C GLY A 48 7.48 13.87 -14.44
N ALA A 49 7.09 13.34 -13.28
CA ALA A 49 7.69 12.12 -12.76
C ALA A 49 7.39 10.91 -13.68
N ASP A 50 8.40 10.07 -13.88
CA ASP A 50 8.24 8.86 -14.68
C ASP A 50 7.71 7.67 -13.85
N TRP A 51 7.29 6.62 -14.56
CA TRP A 51 6.74 5.41 -13.93
C TRP A 51 7.75 4.60 -13.11
N VAL A 52 9.05 4.80 -13.31
CA VAL A 52 10.10 4.17 -12.49
C VAL A 52 10.15 4.85 -11.14
N GLN A 53 10.22 6.18 -11.11
CA GLN A 53 10.24 6.99 -9.90
C GLN A 53 8.98 6.76 -9.06
N ILE A 54 7.80 6.77 -9.70
CA ILE A 54 6.52 6.50 -9.04
C ILE A 54 6.48 5.06 -8.50
N GLY A 55 6.97 4.09 -9.28
CA GLY A 55 7.05 2.69 -8.85
C GLY A 55 7.92 2.55 -7.60
N GLN A 56 9.13 3.10 -7.61
CA GLN A 56 10.05 3.07 -6.47
C GLN A 56 9.42 3.69 -5.22
N ALA A 57 8.80 4.87 -5.34
CA ALA A 57 8.14 5.53 -4.21
C ALA A 57 6.96 4.74 -3.65
N ALA A 58 6.25 3.99 -4.50
CA ALA A 58 5.09 3.19 -4.11
C ALA A 58 5.42 1.72 -3.77
N GLY A 59 6.69 1.31 -3.80
CA GLY A 59 7.08 -0.10 -3.60
C GLY A 59 6.61 -1.04 -4.72
N LEU A 60 6.48 -0.54 -5.95
CA LEU A 60 6.02 -1.28 -7.12
C LEU A 60 7.08 -1.28 -8.23
N THR A 61 7.01 -2.27 -9.11
CA THR A 61 7.76 -2.20 -10.37
C THR A 61 7.17 -1.10 -11.26
N ARG A 62 7.98 -0.57 -12.19
CA ARG A 62 7.53 0.37 -13.23
C ARG A 62 6.26 -0.11 -13.95
N GLN A 63 6.23 -1.39 -14.34
CA GLN A 63 5.09 -1.98 -15.04
C GLN A 63 3.86 -2.07 -14.14
N GLY A 64 4.03 -2.45 -12.87
CA GLY A 64 2.95 -2.49 -11.89
C GLY A 64 2.35 -1.12 -11.61
N ALA A 65 3.19 -0.10 -11.44
CA ALA A 65 2.75 1.28 -11.29
C ALA A 65 1.94 1.75 -12.51
N ARG A 66 2.48 1.56 -13.72
CA ARG A 66 1.80 1.93 -14.96
C ARG A 66 0.45 1.20 -15.10
N GLN A 67 0.40 -0.11 -14.90
CA GLN A 67 -0.87 -0.85 -15.01
C GLN A 67 -1.92 -0.36 -14.01
N ARG A 68 -1.50 0.00 -12.80
CA ARG A 68 -2.39 0.48 -11.73
C ARG A 68 -2.97 1.86 -12.02
N TRP A 69 -2.14 2.83 -12.45
CA TRP A 69 -2.54 4.23 -12.51
C TRP A 69 -2.75 4.78 -13.92
N ASN A 70 -2.17 4.19 -14.96
CA ASN A 70 -2.28 4.71 -16.34
C ASN A 70 -3.73 4.74 -16.88
N ARG A 71 -4.64 3.95 -16.29
CA ARG A 71 -6.08 3.98 -16.66
C ARG A 71 -6.89 5.04 -15.90
N ARG A 72 -6.32 5.60 -14.82
CA ARG A 72 -7.02 6.49 -13.88
C ARG A 72 -6.63 7.95 -14.04
N LEU A 73 -5.56 8.23 -14.80
CA LEU A 73 -5.07 9.59 -15.00
C LEU A 73 -5.61 10.19 -16.30
N PRO A 74 -5.94 11.49 -16.31
CA PRO A 74 -6.19 12.23 -17.55
C PRO A 74 -4.93 12.24 -18.43
N ASP A 75 -5.11 12.42 -19.75
CA ASP A 75 -3.98 12.48 -20.68
C ASP A 75 -2.97 13.54 -20.19
N PRO A 76 -1.69 13.18 -19.96
CA PRO A 76 -0.67 14.11 -19.45
C PRO A 76 -0.53 15.37 -20.32
N ARG A 77 -0.97 15.34 -21.58
CA ARG A 77 -1.02 16.51 -22.47
C ARG A 77 -2.07 17.56 -22.07
N LEU A 78 -3.06 17.20 -21.26
CA LEU A 78 -4.11 18.11 -20.79
C LEU A 78 -3.78 18.77 -19.45
N VAL A 79 -2.84 18.22 -18.68
CA VAL A 79 -2.44 18.73 -17.35
C VAL A 79 -1.17 19.56 -17.41
N ALA A 80 -0.43 19.51 -18.53
CA ALA A 80 0.69 20.40 -18.81
C ALA A 80 0.19 21.81 -19.19
N HIS A 81 -0.32 22.55 -18.21
CA HIS A 81 -0.41 24.00 -18.29
C HIS A 81 0.81 24.62 -17.62
N ASP A 82 1.70 25.12 -18.47
CA ASP A 82 2.30 26.45 -18.37
C ASP A 82 3.64 26.67 -17.65
N ASP A 83 4.56 25.69 -17.55
CA ASP A 83 5.95 26.04 -17.19
C ASP A 83 7.02 25.15 -17.87
N CYS A 84 7.89 25.83 -18.63
CA CYS A 84 9.20 25.39 -19.14
C CYS A 84 9.25 24.19 -20.11
N LEU A 85 9.16 24.49 -21.41
CA LEU A 85 9.83 23.69 -22.45
C LEU A 85 11.36 23.79 -22.25
N PRO A 86 12.09 22.70 -21.95
CA PRO A 86 13.54 22.69 -22.19
C PRO A 86 13.77 22.69 -23.72
N PRO A 87 14.77 23.42 -24.24
CA PRO A 87 15.15 23.34 -25.64
C PRO A 87 15.64 21.92 -26.00
N ASP A 88 15.34 21.51 -27.24
CA ASP A 88 15.55 20.21 -27.89
C ASP A 88 17.00 19.65 -27.80
N PRO A 89 17.24 18.36 -28.13
CA PRO A 89 18.02 17.42 -27.34
C PRO A 89 19.49 17.39 -27.73
N VAL A 90 20.38 17.26 -26.76
CA VAL A 90 21.77 16.89 -27.04
C VAL A 90 21.83 15.40 -27.42
N ASP A 91 22.33 15.13 -28.62
CA ASP A 91 22.69 13.80 -29.12
C ASP A 91 23.64 13.09 -28.14
N ALA A 92 23.09 12.31 -27.21
CA ALA A 92 23.87 11.40 -26.39
C ALA A 92 23.89 10.03 -27.10
N PRO A 93 25.07 9.51 -27.49
CA PRO A 93 25.16 8.19 -28.07
C PRO A 93 24.69 7.15 -27.05
N VAL A 94 23.57 6.50 -27.37
CA VAL A 94 23.17 5.24 -26.73
C VAL A 94 24.22 4.22 -27.13
N ASP A 95 25.18 3.97 -26.24
CA ASP A 95 25.76 2.64 -26.21
C ASP A 95 26.37 2.25 -24.85
N LEU A 96 25.96 1.04 -24.45
CA LEU A 96 26.61 0.08 -23.55
C LEU A 96 26.68 0.40 -22.05
N THR A 97 25.85 -0.30 -21.26
CA THR A 97 26.34 -1.48 -20.51
C THR A 97 25.19 -2.30 -19.87
N PRO A 98 25.41 -3.62 -19.65
CA PRO A 98 24.36 -4.64 -19.60
C PRO A 98 23.78 -4.86 -18.20
N SER A 99 22.59 -5.47 -18.17
CA SER A 99 21.94 -6.03 -16.97
C SER A 99 22.92 -6.90 -16.16
N GLY A 100 23.38 -6.39 -15.02
CA GLY A 100 24.06 -7.19 -14.00
C GLY A 100 23.05 -8.01 -13.18
N PRO A 101 23.40 -9.22 -12.72
CA PRO A 101 22.50 -10.04 -11.91
C PRO A 101 22.34 -9.37 -10.54
N SER A 102 21.10 -9.11 -10.13
CA SER A 102 20.80 -8.66 -8.77
C SER A 102 21.05 -9.83 -7.81
N PRO A 103 22.03 -9.77 -6.90
CA PRO A 103 22.27 -10.85 -5.96
C PRO A 103 21.32 -10.72 -4.76
N LEU A 104 20.52 -11.77 -4.57
CA LEU A 104 20.16 -12.39 -3.29
C LEU A 104 19.55 -11.53 -2.16
N ALA A 105 18.29 -11.90 -1.88
CA ALA A 105 17.81 -12.38 -0.59
C ALA A 105 17.61 -11.40 0.59
N GLU A 106 16.33 -11.28 0.94
CA GLU A 106 15.74 -11.45 2.29
C GLU A 106 16.36 -10.71 3.48
N ILE A 107 15.60 -9.75 3.98
CA ILE A 107 15.42 -9.58 5.42
C ILE A 107 13.91 -9.62 5.69
N PRO A 108 13.34 -10.70 6.25
CA PRO A 108 12.01 -10.61 6.81
C PRO A 108 12.05 -9.64 7.99
N ASP A 109 11.26 -8.58 7.91
CA ASP A 109 11.09 -7.62 8.99
C ASP A 109 10.78 -8.40 10.30
N PRO A 110 11.56 -8.23 11.38
CA PRO A 110 11.34 -8.94 12.64
C PRO A 110 9.94 -8.71 13.21
N MET A 111 9.29 -7.56 12.91
CA MET A 111 7.89 -7.31 13.23
C MET A 111 6.92 -8.20 12.44
N LEU A 112 7.21 -8.40 11.15
CA LEU A 112 6.41 -9.25 10.26
C LEU A 112 6.53 -10.72 10.67
N SER A 113 7.73 -11.16 11.06
CA SER A 113 7.97 -12.51 11.60
C SER A 113 7.22 -12.73 12.91
N ALA A 114 7.23 -11.75 13.84
CA ALA A 114 6.48 -11.84 15.09
C ALA A 114 4.96 -11.91 14.86
N LEU A 115 4.44 -11.12 13.91
CA LEU A 115 3.02 -11.08 13.56
C LEU A 115 2.54 -12.40 12.93
N LEU A 116 3.33 -12.99 12.02
CA LEU A 116 3.02 -14.27 11.40
C LEU A 116 3.03 -15.43 12.40
N PHE A 117 3.97 -15.41 13.36
CA PHE A 117 4.04 -16.43 14.42
C PHE A 117 2.81 -16.38 15.34
N THR A 118 2.34 -15.19 15.72
CA THR A 118 1.10 -15.04 16.50
C THR A 118 -0.14 -15.49 15.74
N TRP A 119 -0.17 -15.33 14.41
CA TRP A 119 -1.28 -15.75 13.57
C TRP A 119 -1.36 -17.28 13.45
N GLN A 120 -0.21 -17.95 13.31
CA GLN A 120 -0.14 -19.40 13.18
C GLN A 120 -0.53 -20.13 14.48
N VAL A 121 -0.09 -19.63 15.64
CA VAL A 121 -0.47 -20.18 16.96
C VAL A 121 -1.99 -20.11 17.21
N PHE A 122 -2.67 -19.09 16.66
CA PHE A 122 -4.11 -18.94 16.83
C PHE A 122 -4.92 -19.92 15.97
N HIS A 123 -4.34 -20.45 14.89
CA HIS A 123 -5.02 -21.32 13.94
C HIS A 123 -4.64 -22.81 14.05
N GLU A 124 -3.64 -23.17 14.85
CA GLU A 124 -3.27 -24.56 15.17
C GLU A 124 -3.85 -25.07 16.50
N GLN A 125 -5.02 -24.59 16.93
CA GLN A 125 -5.77 -25.28 17.99
C GLN A 125 -6.37 -26.55 17.36
N PRO A 126 -5.94 -27.78 17.72
CA PRO A 126 -6.64 -28.97 17.27
C PRO A 126 -8.10 -28.90 17.74
N PRO A 127 -9.08 -29.37 16.95
CA PRO A 127 -10.43 -29.51 17.48
C PRO A 127 -10.34 -30.41 18.71
N GLU A 128 -10.88 -29.96 19.85
CA GLU A 128 -11.02 -30.84 21.01
C GLU A 128 -11.96 -31.98 20.59
N GLU A 129 -11.37 -33.15 20.34
CA GLU A 129 -12.11 -34.39 20.11
C GLU A 129 -12.73 -34.80 21.45
N GLU A 130 -14.05 -34.66 21.55
CA GLU A 130 -14.91 -35.14 22.65
C GLU A 130 -15.15 -36.66 22.53
#